data_AF-A0A6B0SNV9-F1
#
_entry.id   AF-A0A6B0SNV9-F1
#
_cell.length_a   1.000
_cell.length_b   1.000
_cell.length_c   1.000
_cell.angle_alpha   90.00
_cell.angle_beta   90.00
_cell.angle_gamma   90.00
#
_symmetry.space_group_name_H-M   'P 1'
#
loop_
_entity.id
_entity.type
_entity.pdbx_description
1 polymer ?
#
loop_
_entity_poly.entity_id
_entity_poly.type
_entity_poly.pdbx_seq_one_letter_code
_entity_poly.pdbx_strand_id
1 'polypeptide(L)'
;MIFVDGFGEVDAEYFQTLTNTIEDLAEWDVKQDSRLSQEDAAETASEGRISELDYVHNSTDSILRTMMPSEEWDAALTGRLRQTVIPEPHSNRMPAEDSFESQLSKVYNAIAEQHTESEYLSTASGDNLNYDLLSLNVPWDYDEQSLESAFEEMGAAAEEAYRINESVRQPVQSYLE
;
A
#
# COMPACT_ATOMS: atom_id res chain seq x y z
N MET A 1 -0.27 4.28 32.57
CA MET A 1 0.97 3.69 32.04
C MET A 1 0.93 2.22 32.37
N ILE A 2 0.46 1.42 31.42
CA ILE A 2 0.44 -0.04 31.53
C ILE A 2 1.61 -0.50 30.68
N PHE A 3 2.53 -1.22 31.31
CA PHE A 3 3.70 -1.78 30.64
C PHE A 3 3.28 -3.10 29.99
N VAL A 4 3.43 -3.20 28.68
CA VAL A 4 3.41 -4.50 28.01
C VAL A 4 4.79 -5.11 28.26
N ASP A 5 4.83 -6.13 29.11
CA ASP A 5 6.07 -6.84 29.46
C ASP A 5 6.69 -7.42 28.18
N GLY A 6 7.80 -6.84 27.71
CA GLY A 6 8.63 -7.43 26.64
C GLY A 6 8.93 -6.53 25.43
N PHE A 7 8.19 -5.45 25.23
CA PHE A 7 8.54 -4.43 24.24
C PHE A 7 9.07 -3.19 24.97
N GLY A 8 10.17 -2.61 24.48
CA GLY A 8 10.58 -1.28 24.93
C GLY A 8 9.46 -0.27 24.68
N GLU A 9 9.54 0.91 25.28
CA GLU A 9 8.63 2.02 24.96
C GLU A 9 8.62 2.20 23.42
N VAL A 10 7.47 1.99 22.76
CA VAL A 10 7.34 2.27 21.33
C VAL A 10 7.30 3.78 21.19
N ASP A 11 8.37 4.36 20.67
CA ASP A 11 8.54 5.80 20.55
C ASP A 11 8.55 6.26 19.09
N ALA A 12 8.67 7.56 18.88
CA ALA A 12 8.74 8.13 17.54
C ALA A 12 9.95 7.62 16.75
N GLU A 13 11.05 7.22 17.40
CA GLU A 13 12.24 6.70 16.74
C GLU A 13 11.96 5.35 16.07
N TYR A 14 11.15 4.50 16.68
CA TYR A 14 10.70 3.24 16.08
C TYR A 14 9.96 3.48 14.74
N PHE A 15 8.93 4.32 14.74
CA PHE A 15 8.15 4.60 13.54
C PHE A 15 8.94 5.38 12.49
N GLN A 16 9.83 6.27 12.93
CA GLN A 16 10.72 6.99 12.02
C GLN A 16 11.70 6.04 11.34
N THR A 17 12.25 5.07 12.08
CA THR A 17 13.11 4.04 11.49
C THR A 17 12.34 3.22 10.45
N LEU A 18 11.14 2.74 10.78
CA LEU A 18 10.31 1.99 9.84
C LEU A 18 10.00 2.78 8.56
N THR A 19 9.58 4.04 8.69
CA THR A 19 9.22 4.89 7.53
C THR A 19 10.43 5.30 6.69
N ASN A 20 11.59 5.51 7.31
CA ASN A 20 12.84 5.75 6.59
C ASN A 20 13.32 4.50 5.85
N THR A 21 13.24 3.32 6.49
CA THR A 21 13.61 2.04 5.84
C THR A 21 12.78 1.83 4.58
N ILE A 22 11.50 2.18 4.60
CA ILE A 22 10.62 2.09 3.43
C ILE A 22 11.06 3.05 2.31
N GLU A 23 11.42 4.29 2.63
CA GLU A 23 11.87 5.29 1.64
C GLU A 23 13.26 4.99 1.08
N ASP A 24 14.14 4.36 1.87
CA ASP A 24 15.45 3.89 1.42
C ASP A 24 15.35 2.77 0.36
N LEU A 25 14.17 2.14 0.23
CA LEU A 25 13.87 1.26 -0.90
C LEU A 25 13.63 2.12 -2.13
N ALA A 26 14.57 2.04 -3.09
CA ALA A 26 14.74 2.94 -4.24
C ALA A 26 13.51 3.15 -5.17
N GLU A 27 12.41 2.45 -4.91
CA GLU A 27 11.20 2.46 -5.72
C GLU A 27 10.02 3.22 -5.08
N TRP A 28 10.13 3.65 -3.81
CA TRP A 28 9.01 4.23 -3.06
C TRP A 28 9.36 5.56 -2.40
N ASP A 29 8.71 6.63 -2.85
CA ASP A 29 8.88 7.97 -2.26
C ASP A 29 7.66 8.37 -1.44
N VAL A 30 7.84 9.08 -0.32
CA VAL A 30 6.72 9.69 0.40
C VAL A 30 6.09 10.78 -0.48
N LYS A 31 4.77 10.71 -0.66
CA LYS A 31 4.01 11.67 -1.46
C LYS A 31 4.12 13.07 -0.84
N GLN A 32 4.76 14.01 -1.54
CA GLN A 32 5.02 15.37 -1.03
C GLN A 32 3.76 16.20 -0.72
N ASP A 33 2.58 15.80 -1.19
CA ASP A 33 1.27 16.43 -0.86
C ASP A 33 0.52 15.64 0.25
N SER A 34 1.24 14.79 0.98
CA SER A 34 0.72 14.19 2.22
C SER A 34 0.51 15.28 3.26
N ARG A 35 -0.50 15.10 4.12
CA ARG A 35 -0.84 16.09 5.16
C ARG A 35 0.18 16.15 6.30
N LEU A 36 1.13 15.20 6.35
CA LEU A 36 2.11 15.01 7.41
C LEU A 36 3.47 14.63 6.80
N SER A 37 4.55 15.15 7.39
CA SER A 37 5.90 14.59 7.18
C SER A 37 6.05 13.24 7.88
N GLN A 38 7.08 12.44 7.55
CA GLN A 38 7.36 11.18 8.26
C GLN A 38 7.59 11.42 9.76
N GLU A 39 8.28 12.50 10.12
CA GLU A 39 8.53 12.88 11.52
C GLU A 39 7.21 13.16 12.26
N ASP A 40 6.33 14.00 11.69
CA ASP A 40 5.02 14.29 12.29
C ASP A 40 4.15 13.02 12.37
N ALA A 41 4.28 12.14 11.38
CA ALA A 41 3.53 10.90 11.31
C ALA A 41 3.99 9.90 12.38
N ALA A 42 5.30 9.80 12.60
CA ALA A 42 5.91 8.98 13.65
C ALA A 42 5.59 9.51 15.06
N GLU A 43 5.66 10.83 15.27
CA GLU A 43 5.27 11.46 16.54
C GLU A 43 3.79 11.17 16.83
N THR A 44 2.90 11.37 15.85
CA THR A 44 1.47 11.09 15.99
C THR A 44 1.19 9.63 16.36
N ALA A 45 1.88 8.68 15.71
CA ALA A 45 1.77 7.27 16.00
C ALA A 45 2.24 6.92 17.43
N SER A 46 3.37 7.48 17.87
CA SER A 46 3.91 7.27 19.22
C SER A 46 3.00 7.79 20.34
N GLU A 47 2.13 8.76 20.05
CA GLU A 47 1.11 9.23 20.99
C GLU A 47 -0.14 8.32 21.04
N GLY A 48 -0.12 7.19 20.35
CA GLY A 48 -1.24 6.25 20.24
C GLY A 48 -2.35 6.76 19.33
N ARG A 49 -2.06 7.69 18.41
CA ARG A 49 -3.03 8.20 17.42
C ARG A 49 -2.74 7.61 16.05
N ILE A 50 -3.80 7.33 15.29
CA ILE A 50 -3.66 6.82 13.93
C ILE A 50 -3.01 7.88 13.05
N SER A 51 -1.99 7.48 12.31
CA SER A 51 -1.27 8.32 11.36
C SER A 51 -1.24 7.67 9.97
N GLU A 52 -1.44 8.46 8.92
CA GLU A 52 -1.49 7.99 7.52
C GLU A 52 -0.34 8.57 6.69
N LEU A 53 0.31 7.73 5.90
CA LEU A 53 1.33 8.10 4.92
C LEU A 53 1.05 7.46 3.56
N ASP A 54 1.13 8.26 2.51
CA ASP A 54 1.03 7.80 1.12
C ASP A 54 2.44 7.69 0.53
N TYR A 55 2.79 6.52 0.01
CA TYR A 55 4.00 6.29 -0.79
C TYR A 55 3.63 6.19 -2.26
N VAL A 56 4.41 6.82 -3.13
CA VAL A 56 4.26 6.78 -4.58
C VAL A 56 5.38 5.93 -5.15
N HIS A 57 5.03 5.04 -6.06
CA HIS A 57 6.03 4.24 -6.76
C HIS A 57 6.71 5.07 -7.85
N ASN A 58 8.04 5.05 -7.91
CA ASN A 58 8.82 5.97 -8.73
C ASN A 58 8.66 5.77 -10.24
N SER A 59 8.26 4.57 -10.68
CA SER A 59 8.11 4.20 -12.09
C SER A 59 6.67 3.93 -12.53
N THR A 60 5.69 3.97 -11.63
CA THR A 60 4.29 3.62 -11.93
C THR A 60 3.31 4.64 -11.35
N ASP A 61 2.03 4.56 -11.74
CA ASP A 61 0.97 5.37 -11.11
C ASP A 61 0.43 4.73 -9.81
N SER A 62 1.17 3.81 -9.19
CA SER A 62 0.74 3.14 -7.94
C SER A 62 0.93 4.04 -6.72
N ILE A 63 -0.03 3.93 -5.80
CA ILE A 63 0.03 4.57 -4.49
C ILE A 63 -0.17 3.50 -3.42
N LEU A 64 0.80 3.36 -2.53
CA LEU A 64 0.67 2.61 -1.30
C LEU A 64 0.18 3.55 -0.20
N ARG A 65 -1.07 3.37 0.22
CA ARG A 65 -1.62 4.10 1.37
C ARG A 65 -1.37 3.30 2.63
N THR A 66 -0.63 3.86 3.56
CA THR A 66 -0.29 3.21 4.83
C THR A 66 -0.92 3.91 6.01
N MET A 67 -1.10 3.15 7.07
CA MET A 67 -1.64 3.58 8.34
C MET A 67 -0.78 2.95 9.43
N MET A 68 -0.17 3.79 10.26
CA MET A 68 0.44 3.39 11.53
C MET A 68 -0.65 3.41 12.59
N PRO A 69 -1.17 2.26 13.01
CA PRO A 69 -2.25 2.21 13.98
C PRO A 69 -1.72 2.46 15.40
N SER A 70 -2.65 2.66 16.34
CA SER A 70 -2.28 2.72 17.77
C SER A 70 -1.78 1.36 18.27
N GLU A 71 -1.06 1.34 19.40
CA GLU A 71 -0.55 0.13 20.08
C GLU A 71 -1.63 -0.95 20.36
N GLU A 72 -2.92 -0.59 20.28
CA GLU A 72 -4.04 -1.53 20.46
C GLU A 72 -4.27 -2.46 19.26
N TRP A 73 -3.53 -2.27 18.16
CA TRP A 73 -3.61 -3.10 16.96
C TRP A 73 -2.46 -4.10 16.91
N ASP A 74 -2.70 -5.29 16.37
CA ASP A 74 -1.69 -6.34 16.21
C ASP A 74 -0.69 -6.06 15.05
N ALA A 75 -0.38 -4.79 14.76
CA ALA A 75 0.46 -4.37 13.64
C ALA A 75 1.14 -3.02 13.89
N ALA A 76 2.39 -2.86 13.45
CA ALA A 76 3.10 -1.59 13.44
C ALA A 76 2.72 -0.70 12.25
N LEU A 77 2.42 -1.32 11.10
CA LEU A 77 2.02 -0.62 9.88
C LEU A 77 1.09 -1.51 9.07
N THR A 78 -0.03 -0.94 8.65
CA THR A 78 -0.91 -1.58 7.67
C THR A 78 -0.95 -0.73 6.41
N GLY A 79 -1.17 -1.33 5.25
CA GLY A 79 -1.24 -0.58 4.02
C GLY A 79 -2.03 -1.25 2.92
N ARG A 80 -2.36 -0.47 1.90
CA ARG A 80 -3.01 -0.96 0.67
C ARG A 80 -2.35 -0.36 -0.55
N LEU A 81 -1.84 -1.24 -1.40
CA LEU A 81 -1.36 -0.88 -2.73
C LEU A 81 -2.55 -0.65 -3.65
N ARG A 82 -2.63 0.54 -4.24
CA ARG A 82 -3.69 0.90 -5.19
C ARG A 82 -3.07 1.29 -6.52
N GLN A 83 -3.65 0.77 -7.59
CA GLN A 83 -3.32 1.15 -8.96
C GLN A 83 -4.63 1.44 -9.68
N THR A 84 -4.75 2.62 -10.32
CA THR A 84 -5.98 2.97 -11.03
C THR A 84 -5.78 3.35 -12.50
N VAL A 85 -6.60 2.79 -13.38
CA VAL A 85 -6.78 3.23 -14.78
C VAL A 85 -7.84 4.31 -14.89
N ILE A 86 -8.86 4.22 -14.03
CA ILE A 86 -10.07 5.02 -14.08
C ILE A 86 -9.96 6.08 -12.96
N PRO A 87 -10.07 7.38 -13.25
CA PRO A 87 -10.13 8.38 -12.20
C PRO A 87 -11.27 8.01 -11.24
N GLU A 88 -10.98 8.05 -9.92
CA GLU A 88 -11.75 7.45 -8.81
C GLU A 88 -13.20 7.08 -9.13
N PRO A 89 -13.63 5.83 -8.90
CA PRO A 89 -15.02 5.45 -9.12
C PRO A 89 -15.92 6.38 -8.29
N HIS A 90 -16.76 7.16 -8.94
CA HIS A 90 -17.72 8.04 -8.27
C HIS A 90 -18.82 7.28 -7.50
N SER A 91 -18.70 5.95 -7.35
CA SER A 91 -19.66 5.14 -6.60
C SER A 91 -19.04 3.88 -6.01
N ASN A 92 -19.36 3.58 -4.75
CA ASN A 92 -19.13 2.29 -4.07
C ASN A 92 -20.02 1.16 -4.64
N ARG A 93 -20.23 1.13 -5.97
CA ARG A 93 -21.02 0.10 -6.62
C ARG A 93 -20.09 -1.02 -7.03
N MET A 94 -20.49 -2.25 -6.70
CA MET A 94 -19.89 -3.42 -7.31
C MET A 94 -20.03 -3.31 -8.84
N PRO A 95 -18.97 -3.63 -9.59
CA PRO A 95 -19.04 -3.69 -11.05
C PRO A 95 -20.18 -4.60 -11.49
N ALA A 96 -20.84 -4.26 -12.59
CA ALA A 96 -21.72 -5.22 -13.25
C ALA A 96 -20.90 -6.45 -13.66
N GLU A 97 -21.50 -7.64 -13.55
CA GLU A 97 -20.92 -8.88 -14.04
C GLU A 97 -20.49 -8.72 -15.51
N ASP A 98 -19.28 -9.18 -15.85
CA ASP A 98 -18.65 -9.05 -17.17
C ASP A 98 -18.36 -7.62 -17.68
N SER A 99 -18.53 -6.59 -16.85
CA SER A 99 -18.07 -5.24 -17.18
C SER A 99 -16.54 -5.16 -17.29
N PHE A 100 -16.04 -4.12 -17.96
CA PHE A 100 -14.60 -3.82 -18.01
C PHE A 100 -13.98 -3.76 -16.61
N GLU A 101 -14.64 -3.10 -15.66
CA GLU A 101 -14.21 -3.01 -14.26
C GLU A 101 -14.14 -4.38 -13.58
N SER A 102 -15.10 -5.28 -13.85
CA SER A 102 -15.08 -6.65 -13.34
C SER A 102 -13.91 -7.46 -13.89
N GLN A 103 -13.62 -7.34 -15.18
CA GLN A 103 -12.48 -8.03 -15.80
C GLN A 103 -11.14 -7.46 -15.31
N LEU A 104 -11.02 -6.13 -15.18
CA LEU A 104 -9.84 -5.49 -14.63
C LEU A 104 -9.59 -5.92 -13.18
N SER A 105 -10.64 -5.99 -12.36
CA SER A 105 -10.53 -6.49 -10.98
C SER A 105 -10.07 -7.96 -10.93
N LYS A 106 -10.56 -8.84 -11.81
CA LYS A 106 -10.08 -10.23 -11.92
C LYS A 106 -8.59 -10.30 -12.26
N VAL A 107 -8.15 -9.44 -13.18
CA VAL A 107 -6.74 -9.36 -13.58
C VAL A 107 -5.87 -8.88 -12.41
N TYR A 108 -6.29 -7.82 -11.71
CA TYR A 108 -5.56 -7.33 -10.52
C TYR A 108 -5.52 -8.35 -9.39
N ASN A 109 -6.60 -9.10 -9.16
CA ASN A 109 -6.59 -10.20 -8.19
C ASN A 109 -5.60 -11.29 -8.60
N ALA A 110 -5.54 -11.65 -9.88
CA ALA A 110 -4.58 -12.63 -10.38
C ALA A 110 -3.12 -12.14 -10.28
N ILE A 111 -2.87 -10.83 -10.42
CA ILE A 111 -1.55 -10.24 -10.11
C ILE A 111 -1.29 -10.36 -8.62
N ALA A 112 -2.21 -9.91 -7.77
CA ALA A 112 -2.05 -9.95 -6.32
C ALA A 112 -1.73 -11.37 -5.82
N GLU A 113 -2.44 -12.40 -6.29
CA GLU A 113 -2.19 -13.81 -5.92
C GLU A 113 -0.79 -14.33 -6.28
N GLN A 114 -0.07 -13.68 -7.22
CA GLN A 114 1.30 -14.05 -7.60
C GLN A 114 2.37 -13.32 -6.78
N HIS A 115 2.00 -12.24 -6.08
CA HIS A 115 2.91 -11.36 -5.33
C HIS A 115 2.48 -11.31 -3.84
N THR A 116 2.17 -12.47 -3.28
CA THR A 116 1.89 -12.68 -1.84
C THR A 116 2.79 -13.77 -1.27
N GLU A 117 4.01 -13.92 -1.79
CA GLU A 117 4.98 -14.88 -1.25
C GLU A 117 5.60 -14.35 0.05
N SER A 118 5.69 -13.02 0.20
CA SER A 118 6.13 -12.36 1.43
C SER A 118 5.12 -12.52 2.59
N GLU A 119 5.65 -12.69 3.80
CA GLU A 119 4.89 -12.88 5.04
C GLU A 119 3.99 -11.69 5.39
N TYR A 120 4.35 -10.48 4.95
CA TYR A 120 3.60 -9.26 5.28
C TYR A 120 2.52 -8.92 4.25
N LEU A 121 2.41 -9.71 3.19
CA LEU A 121 1.50 -9.45 2.09
C LEU A 121 0.31 -10.39 2.09
N SER A 122 -0.84 -9.85 1.68
CA SER A 122 -2.02 -10.63 1.36
C SER A 122 -2.79 -9.96 0.24
N THR A 123 -3.66 -10.72 -0.43
CA THR A 123 -4.58 -10.15 -1.41
C THR A 123 -5.47 -9.11 -0.72
N ALA A 124 -5.76 -7.99 -1.40
CA ALA A 124 -6.72 -7.00 -0.91
C ALA A 124 -8.17 -7.53 -0.96
N SER A 125 -8.49 -8.47 -0.08
CA SER A 125 -9.79 -9.15 -0.03
C SER A 125 -10.85 -8.26 0.61
N GLY A 126 -11.84 -7.83 -0.16
CA GLY A 126 -13.05 -7.19 0.33
C GLY A 126 -14.04 -6.88 -0.79
N ASP A 127 -15.34 -7.04 -0.52
CA ASP A 127 -16.48 -6.98 -1.46
C ASP A 127 -16.63 -5.68 -2.30
N ASN A 128 -15.67 -4.75 -2.29
CA ASN A 128 -15.89 -3.39 -2.81
C ASN A 128 -14.68 -2.60 -3.30
N LEU A 129 -13.57 -3.21 -3.76
CA LEU A 129 -12.37 -2.43 -4.10
C LEU A 129 -11.70 -2.89 -5.39
N ASN A 130 -12.24 -2.42 -6.52
CA ASN A 130 -11.80 -2.79 -7.88
C ASN A 130 -10.37 -2.34 -8.27
N TYR A 131 -9.62 -1.73 -7.35
CA TYR A 131 -8.35 -1.05 -7.63
C TYR A 131 -7.26 -1.27 -6.56
N ASP A 132 -7.58 -1.99 -5.48
CA ASP A 132 -6.59 -2.35 -4.47
C ASP A 132 -5.99 -3.69 -4.91
N LEU A 133 -4.66 -3.79 -4.96
CA LEU A 133 -3.96 -5.03 -5.35
C LEU A 133 -3.60 -5.85 -4.12
N LEU A 134 -2.73 -5.29 -3.28
CA LEU A 134 -2.13 -5.97 -2.14
C LEU A 134 -2.47 -5.22 -0.85
N SER A 135 -2.67 -5.98 0.23
CA SER A 135 -2.68 -5.47 1.60
C SER A 135 -1.34 -5.79 2.25
N LEU A 136 -0.77 -4.78 2.90
CA LEU A 136 0.44 -4.87 3.72
C LEU A 136 0.04 -4.93 5.19
N ASN A 137 0.66 -5.82 5.95
CA ASN A 137 0.52 -5.91 7.39
C ASN A 137 1.87 -6.23 8.04
N VAL A 138 2.53 -5.22 8.58
CA VAL A 138 3.85 -5.31 9.22
C VAL A 138 3.64 -5.48 10.74
N PRO A 139 4.15 -6.55 11.35
CA PRO A 139 4.02 -6.76 12.80
C PRO A 139 4.96 -5.83 13.58
N TRP A 140 4.73 -5.73 14.89
CA TRP A 140 5.57 -4.91 15.78
C TRP A 140 7.03 -5.38 15.86
N ASP A 141 7.26 -6.69 15.73
CA ASP A 141 8.55 -7.37 15.75
C ASP A 141 9.03 -7.73 14.34
N TYR A 142 8.75 -6.88 13.35
CA TYR A 142 9.12 -7.14 11.96
C TYR A 142 10.64 -7.31 11.77
N ASP A 143 10.99 -8.09 10.76
CA ASP A 143 12.35 -8.23 10.27
C ASP A 143 12.51 -7.44 8.96
N GLU A 144 13.65 -6.75 8.83
CA GLU A 144 13.92 -5.87 7.69
C GLU A 144 13.95 -6.63 6.36
N GLN A 145 14.33 -7.91 6.36
CA GLN A 145 14.40 -8.72 5.14
C GLN A 145 13.01 -9.05 4.59
N SER A 146 12.07 -9.43 5.44
CA SER A 146 10.67 -9.65 5.06
C SER A 146 9.99 -8.34 4.65
N LEU A 147 10.36 -7.22 5.29
CA LEU A 147 9.90 -5.90 4.90
C LEU A 147 10.39 -5.53 3.50
N GLU A 148 11.70 -5.66 3.23
CA GLU A 148 12.29 -5.43 1.90
C GLU A 148 11.63 -6.33 0.85
N SER A 149 11.50 -7.64 1.12
CA SER A 149 10.83 -8.58 0.23
C SER A 149 9.36 -8.22 -0.03
N ALA A 150 8.63 -7.72 0.98
CA ALA A 150 7.26 -7.26 0.80
C ALA A 150 7.19 -6.07 -0.16
N PHE A 151 8.09 -5.09 0.00
CA PHE A 151 8.11 -3.90 -0.84
C PHE A 151 8.61 -4.17 -2.27
N GLU A 152 9.54 -5.12 -2.46
CA GLU A 152 9.94 -5.62 -3.78
C GLU A 152 8.77 -6.30 -4.51
N GLU A 153 8.01 -7.17 -3.82
CA GLU A 153 6.82 -7.81 -4.39
C GLU A 153 5.72 -6.80 -4.71
N MET A 154 5.52 -5.80 -3.85
CA MET A 154 4.59 -4.71 -4.13
C MET A 154 5.02 -3.88 -5.34
N GLY A 155 6.32 -3.62 -5.52
CA GLY A 155 6.87 -2.95 -6.69
C GLY A 155 6.61 -3.76 -7.96
N ALA A 156 6.92 -5.06 -7.94
CA ALA A 156 6.67 -5.96 -9.05
C ALA A 156 5.18 -6.04 -9.44
N ALA A 157 4.28 -6.13 -8.45
CA ALA A 157 2.83 -6.10 -8.66
C ALA A 157 2.37 -4.76 -9.26
N ALA A 158 2.92 -3.64 -8.78
CA ALA A 158 2.65 -2.30 -9.30
C ALA A 158 3.08 -2.17 -10.77
N GLU A 159 4.27 -2.63 -11.12
CA GLU A 159 4.77 -2.61 -12.50
C GLU A 159 3.92 -3.47 -13.44
N GLU A 160 3.52 -4.66 -13.00
CA GLU A 160 2.67 -5.55 -13.79
C GLU A 160 1.29 -4.93 -14.04
N ALA A 161 0.67 -4.37 -12.99
CA ALA A 161 -0.58 -3.66 -13.11
C ALA A 161 -0.45 -2.43 -14.03
N TYR A 162 0.64 -1.68 -13.92
CA TYR A 162 0.92 -0.53 -14.77
C TYR A 162 1.05 -0.90 -16.25
N ARG A 163 1.74 -2.01 -16.57
CA ARG A 163 1.82 -2.51 -17.97
C ARG A 163 0.45 -2.83 -18.56
N ILE A 164 -0.43 -3.43 -17.77
CA ILE A 164 -1.81 -3.71 -18.20
C ILE A 164 -2.56 -2.41 -18.43
N ASN A 165 -2.38 -1.43 -17.55
CA ASN A 165 -3.03 -0.13 -17.66
C ASN A 165 -2.61 0.64 -18.91
N GLU A 166 -1.31 0.66 -19.20
CA GLU A 166 -0.78 1.26 -20.41
C GLU A 166 -1.29 0.55 -21.67
N SER A 167 -1.41 -0.78 -21.63
CA SER A 167 -1.99 -1.54 -22.75
C SER A 167 -3.46 -1.19 -23.03
N VAL A 168 -4.21 -0.76 -22.02
CA VAL A 168 -5.58 -0.28 -22.14
C VAL A 168 -5.63 1.20 -22.59
N ARG A 169 -4.76 2.05 -22.06
CA ARG A 169 -4.74 3.50 -22.33
C ARG A 169 -4.26 3.82 -23.75
N GLN A 170 -3.24 3.13 -24.25
CA GLN A 170 -2.63 3.43 -25.56
C GLN A 170 -3.61 3.33 -26.74
N PRO A 171 -4.45 2.28 -26.86
CA PRO A 171 -5.47 2.24 -27.89
C PRO A 171 -6.45 3.42 -27.80
N VAL A 172 -6.91 3.78 -26.60
CA VAL A 172 -7.87 4.88 -26.40
C VAL A 172 -7.29 6.23 -26.83
N GLN A 173 -6.03 6.50 -26.50
CA GLN A 173 -5.35 7.72 -26.92
C GLN A 173 -5.15 7.77 -28.44
N SER A 174 -4.80 6.64 -29.08
CA SER A 174 -4.62 6.59 -30.54
C SER A 174 -5.91 6.83 -31.35
N TYR A 175 -7.09 6.72 -30.73
CA TYR A 175 -8.38 7.07 -31.35
C TYR A 175 -8.76 8.55 -31.17
N LEU A 176 -8.06 9.29 -30.32
CA LEU A 176 -8.32 10.70 -30.01
C LEU A 176 -7.35 11.65 -30.74
N GLU A 177 -6.28 11.12 -31.33
CA GLU A 177 -5.34 11.81 -32.24
C GLU A 177 -5.74 11.63 -33.71
#